data_AF-C1B843-F1
#
_entry.id   AF-C1B843-F1
#
_cell.length_a   1.000
_cell.length_b   1.000
_cell.length_c   1.000
_cell.angle_alpha   90.00
_cell.angle_beta   90.00
_cell.angle_gamma   90.00
#
_symmetry.space_group_name_H-M   'P 1'
#
loop_
_entity.id
_entity.type
_entity.pdbx_description
1 polymer ?
#
loop_
_entity_poly.entity_id
_entity_poly.type
_entity_poly.pdbx_seq_one_letter_code
_entity_poly.pdbx_strand_id
1 'polypeptide(L)' 'MAQPTDAQIAAARGMVKIDRKLGRSSKPEVVELARRRTSRETDPRQPNHPARAS' A
#
# COMPACT_ATOMS: atom_id res chain seq x y z
N MET A 1 0.65 9.91 17.03
CA MET A 1 -0.16 9.53 15.85
C MET A 1 0.08 8.05 15.60
N ALA A 2 -0.97 7.21 15.56
CA ALA A 2 -0.81 5.77 15.38
C ALA A 2 -0.45 5.45 13.92
N GLN A 3 0.58 4.64 13.69
CA GLN A 3 0.91 4.18 12.35
C GLN A 3 -0.13 3.14 11.88
N PRO A 4 -0.59 3.20 10.63
CA PRO A 4 -1.49 2.18 10.09
C PRO A 4 -0.77 0.84 10.02
N THR A 5 -1.49 -0.22 10.37
CA THR A 5 -1.00 -1.60 10.34
C THR A 5 -0.89 -2.12 8.90
N ASP A 6 -0.04 -3.12 8.69
CA ASP A 6 0.11 -3.80 7.39
C ASP A 6 -1.23 -4.36 6.88
N ALA A 7 -2.09 -4.86 7.78
CA ALA A 7 -3.43 -5.35 7.46
C ALA A 7 -4.32 -4.23 6.89
N GLN A 8 -4.24 -3.02 7.44
CA GLN A 8 -4.99 -1.86 6.94
C GLN A 8 -4.48 -1.40 5.56
N ILE A 9 -3.16 -1.42 5.34
CA ILE A 9 -2.56 -1.11 4.04
C ILE A 9 -2.99 -2.14 2.99
N ALA A 10 -2.95 -3.43 3.33
CA ALA A 10 -3.38 -4.50 2.44
C ALA A 10 -4.88 -4.42 2.11
N ALA A 11 -5.72 -4.16 3.11
CA ALA A 11 -7.16 -3.95 2.92
C ALA A 11 -7.43 -2.76 1.99
N ALA A 12 -6.75 -1.63 2.19
CA ALA A 12 -6.89 -0.44 1.33
C ALA A 12 -6.52 -0.74 -0.13
N ARG A 13 -5.42 -1.48 -0.37
CA ARG A 13 -5.04 -1.95 -1.72
C ARG A 13 -6.13 -2.85 -2.34
N GLY A 14 -6.72 -3.74 -1.54
CA GLY A 14 -7.83 -4.59 -1.94
C GLY A 14 -9.05 -3.78 -2.37
N MET A 15 -9.43 -2.78 -1.58
CA MET A 15 -10.54 -1.86 -1.89
C MET A 15 -10.29 -1.10 -3.19
N VAL A 16 -9.11 -0.51 -3.38
CA VAL A 16 -8.76 0.20 -4.63
C VAL A 16 -8.86 -0.71 -5.84
N LYS A 17 -8.43 -1.97 -5.72
CA LYS A 17 -8.52 -2.96 -6.81
C LYS A 17 -9.99 -3.30 -7.15
N ILE A 18 -10.84 -3.43 -6.15
CA ILE A 18 -12.27 -3.71 -6.33
C ILE A 18 -12.96 -2.50 -6.95
N ASP A 19 -12.77 -1.30 -6.40
CA ASP A 19 -13.37 -0.07 -6.93
C ASP A 19 -12.99 0.14 -8.40
N ARG A 20 -11.71 -0.04 -8.75
CA ARG A 20 -11.25 0.04 -10.14
C ARG A 20 -11.94 -0.98 -11.05
N LYS A 21 -12.16 -2.21 -10.59
CA LYS A 21 -12.90 -3.24 -11.35
C LYS A 21 -14.37 -2.88 -11.53
N LEU A 22 -14.96 -2.19 -10.56
CA LEU A 22 -16.34 -1.73 -10.59
C LEU A 22 -16.52 -0.39 -11.31
N GLY A 23 -15.45 0.19 -11.87
CA GLY A 23 -15.49 1.52 -12.51
C GLY A 23 -15.75 2.67 -11.52
N ARG A 24 -15.48 2.45 -10.23
CA ARG A 24 -15.68 3.42 -9.14
C ARG A 24 -14.37 4.09 -8.77
N SER A 25 -14.46 5.33 -8.29
CA SER A 25 -13.34 6.05 -7.71
C SER A 25 -13.23 5.74 -6.21
N SER A 26 -12.06 5.30 -5.77
CA SER A 26 -11.76 5.12 -4.35
C SER A 26 -11.60 6.46 -3.64
N LYS A 27 -11.94 6.49 -2.34
CA LYS A 27 -11.74 7.67 -1.50
C LYS A 27 -10.25 8.07 -1.45
N PRO A 28 -9.92 9.39 -1.41
CA PRO A 28 -8.54 9.85 -1.36
C PRO A 28 -7.73 9.22 -0.22
N GLU A 29 -8.33 9.09 0.97
CA GLU A 29 -7.71 8.51 2.16
C GLU A 29 -7.32 7.03 1.95
N VAL A 30 -8.18 6.27 1.25
CA VAL A 30 -7.93 4.86 0.94
C VAL A 30 -6.80 4.73 -0.08
N VAL A 31 -6.76 5.63 -1.08
CA VAL A 31 -5.68 5.68 -2.06
C VAL A 31 -4.35 6.04 -1.40
N GLU A 32 -4.36 7.02 -0.49
CA GLU A 32 -3.17 7.42 0.25
C GLU A 32 -2.66 6.29 1.15
N LEU A 33 -3.57 5.60 1.86
CA LEU A 33 -3.25 4.45 2.69
C LEU A 33 -2.71 3.28 1.86
N ALA A 34 -3.31 3.00 0.69
CA ALA A 34 -2.87 1.92 -0.20
C ALA A 34 -1.45 2.15 -0.77
N ARG A 35 -1.03 3.41 -0.89
CA ARG A 35 0.33 3.80 -1.31
C ARG A 35 1.39 3.62 -0.23
N ARG A 36 1.00 3.45 1.05
CA ARG A 36 1.96 3.22 2.12
C ARG A 36 2.66 1.87 1.95
N ARG A 37 3.89 1.80 2.44
CA ARG A 37 4.69 0.57 2.48
C ARG A 37 4.31 -0.23 3.72
N THR A 38 4.18 -1.54 3.54
CA THR A 38 4.08 -2.48 4.66
C THR A 38 5.43 -2.67 5.33
N SER A 39 5.44 -3.18 6.56
CA SER A 39 6.66 -3.45 7.32
C SER A 39 7.59 -4.41 6.56
N ARG A 40 7.02 -5.37 5.80
CA ARG A 40 7.77 -6.29 4.92
C ARG A 40 8.49 -5.59 3.76
N GLU A 41 7.92 -4.52 3.21
CA GLU A 41 8.54 -3.73 2.12
C GLU A 41 9.61 -2.76 2.64
N THR A 42 9.60 -2.50 3.94
CA THR A 42 10.48 -1.52 4.59
C THR A 42 11.66 -2.19 5.29
N ASP A 43 11.64 -3.52 5.46
CA ASP A 43 12.74 -4.27 6.05
C ASP A 43 13.97 -4.29 5.10
N PRO A 44 15.10 -3.68 5.49
CA PRO A 44 16.29 -3.57 4.65
C PRO A 44 17.04 -4.90 4.49
N ARG A 45 16.62 -5.98 5.17
CA ARG A 45 17.22 -7.32 5.04
C ARG A 45 16.50 -8.17 4.00
N GLN A 46 15.43 -7.66 3.36
CA GLN A 46 14.79 -8.31 2.21
C GLN A 46 15.64 -8.03 0.95
N PRO A 47 16.24 -9.05 0.30
CA PRO A 47 17.16 -8.85 -0.85
C PRO A 47 16.51 -8.31 -2.13
N ASN A 48 15.22 -8.00 -2.12
CA ASN A 48 14.42 -7.75 -3.32
C ASN A 48 14.00 -6.29 -3.47
N HIS A 49 14.74 -5.35 -2.88
CA HIS A 49 14.72 -3.98 -3.37
C HIS A 49 15.77 -3.93 -4.50
N PRO A 50 15.42 -3.84 -5.80
CA PRO A 50 16.38 -3.27 -6.72
C PRO A 50 16.65 -1.88 -6.15
N ALA A 51 17.87 -1.69 -5.63
CA ALA A 51 18.37 -0.38 -5.34
C ALA A 51 18.12 0.41 -6.63
N ARG A 52 17.24 1.41 -6.54
CA ARG A 52 17.00 2.32 -7.66
C ARG A 52 18.35 2.97 -7.92
N ALA A 53 19.10 2.42 -8.87
CA ALA A 53 20.37 2.95 -9.32
C ALA A 53 20.08 4.35 -9.87
N SER A 54 20.60 5.36 -9.17
CA SER A 54 20.83 6.69 -9.71
C SER A 54 22.16 6.72 -10.45
#